data_AF-A0A3R6Z292-F1
#
_entry.id   AF-A0A3R6Z292-F1
#
_cell.length_a   1.000
_cell.length_b   1.000
_cell.length_c   1.000
_cell.angle_alpha   90.00
_cell.angle_beta   90.00
_cell.angle_gamma   90.00
#
_symmetry.space_group_name_H-M   'P 1'
#
loop_
_entity.id
_entity.type
_entity.pdbx_description
1 polymer ?
#
loop_
_entity_poly.entity_id
_entity_poly.type
_entity_poly.pdbx_seq_one_letter_code
_entity_poly.pdbx_strand_id
1 'polypeptide(L)'
;MKWSYLLFNNTKRGLMAKPRGPNKARSKKDLLELVRQLEANLEGEAVPSVPNVKWTDAMVKCLLACRFETNKKYFYGNKSKAQLVAAWERTALLFNLKLMTVIKVPKLKNKFQAVKSEFSTLRWSMDKETGNATE
;
A
#
# COMPACT_ATOMS: atom_id res chain seq x y z
N MET A 1 11.26 -21.04 22.30
CA MET A 1 10.19 -20.42 23.09
C MET A 1 8.97 -20.25 22.21
N LYS A 2 7.95 -21.08 22.41
CA LYS A 2 6.67 -21.07 21.67
C LYS A 2 5.58 -20.82 22.71
N TRP A 3 4.79 -19.77 22.52
CA TRP A 3 3.64 -19.49 23.38
C TRP A 3 2.36 -19.87 22.63
N SER A 4 1.84 -21.04 22.99
CA SER A 4 0.46 -21.45 22.71
C SER A 4 -0.43 -20.82 23.78
N TYR A 5 -1.46 -20.07 23.37
CA TYR A 5 -2.55 -19.70 24.28
C TYR A 5 -3.87 -20.22 23.72
N LEU A 6 -4.32 -21.28 24.38
CA LEU A 6 -5.65 -21.83 24.31
C LEU A 6 -6.32 -21.52 25.65
N LEU A 7 -7.63 -21.23 25.58
CA LEU A 7 -8.63 -21.30 26.65
C LEU A 7 -8.78 -20.07 27.56
N PHE A 8 -9.72 -19.21 27.20
CA PHE A 8 -10.61 -18.59 28.19
C PHE A 8 -12.01 -19.18 28.02
N ASN A 9 -12.26 -20.27 28.75
CA ASN A 9 -13.60 -20.73 29.07
C ASN A 9 -14.17 -19.80 30.14
N ASN A 10 -15.23 -19.06 29.84
CA ASN A 10 -16.06 -18.43 30.86
C ASN A 10 -17.50 -18.95 30.76
N THR A 11 -17.77 -19.91 31.64
CA THR A 11 -18.98 -20.10 32.43
C THR A 11 -20.33 -19.74 31.79
N LYS A 12 -21.06 -20.79 31.40
CA LYS A 12 -22.52 -20.79 31.24
C LYS A 12 -23.18 -20.47 32.58
N ARG A 13 -24.08 -19.47 32.61
CA ARG A 13 -25.40 -19.52 33.29
C ARG A 13 -26.14 -18.20 33.09
N GLY A 14 -27.27 -18.26 32.40
CA GLY A 14 -28.15 -17.12 32.15
C GLY A 14 -29.17 -17.46 31.07
N LEU A 15 -30.24 -18.16 31.47
CA LEU A 15 -31.48 -18.39 30.71
C LEU A 15 -31.93 -17.04 30.08
N MET A 16 -32.23 -16.92 28.79
CA MET A 16 -33.41 -17.46 28.10
C MET A 16 -33.10 -17.51 26.60
N ALA A 17 -33.27 -18.68 25.98
CA ALA A 17 -33.27 -18.80 24.53
C ALA A 17 -34.52 -18.11 23.96
N LYS A 18 -34.36 -16.93 23.35
CA LYS A 18 -35.33 -16.46 22.36
C LYS A 18 -35.27 -17.42 21.17
N PRO A 19 -36.42 -17.89 20.64
CA PRO A 19 -36.39 -18.75 19.46
C PRO A 19 -35.74 -17.97 18.32
N ARG A 20 -34.62 -18.48 17.78
CA ARG A 20 -34.15 -18.03 16.47
C ARG A 20 -35.24 -18.43 15.50
N GLY A 21 -35.94 -17.43 14.96
CA GLY A 21 -36.87 -17.62 13.85
C GLY A 21 -36.18 -18.33 12.68
N PRO A 22 -36.96 -18.85 11.72
CA PRO A 22 -36.41 -19.61 10.60
C PRO A 22 -35.33 -18.78 9.91
N ASN A 23 -34.16 -19.39 9.71
CA ASN A 23 -33.08 -18.83 8.89
C ASN A 23 -33.61 -18.70 7.45
N LYS A 24 -34.32 -17.62 7.18
CA LYS A 24 -34.73 -17.24 5.84
C LYS A 24 -33.44 -16.84 5.14
N ALA A 25 -32.95 -17.72 4.27
CA ALA A 25 -31.82 -17.42 3.41
C ALA A 25 -32.08 -16.06 2.76
N ARG A 26 -31.19 -15.10 3.04
CA ARG A 26 -31.30 -13.74 2.55
C ARG A 26 -31.43 -13.79 1.04
N SER A 27 -32.52 -13.22 0.50
CA SER A 27 -32.82 -13.32 -0.93
C SER A 27 -31.71 -12.64 -1.73
N LYS A 28 -31.46 -13.11 -2.96
CA LYS A 28 -30.53 -12.44 -3.90
C LYS A 28 -30.84 -10.93 -4.04
N LYS A 29 -32.12 -10.56 -3.95
CA LYS A 29 -32.59 -9.16 -3.96
C LYS A 29 -32.11 -8.38 -2.72
N ASP A 30 -32.12 -9.01 -1.56
CA ASP A 30 -31.66 -8.39 -0.29
C ASP A 30 -30.14 -8.17 -0.28
N LEU A 31 -29.39 -9.03 -0.98
CA LEU A 31 -27.95 -8.87 -1.16
C LEU A 31 -27.62 -7.75 -2.15
N LEU A 32 -28.37 -7.65 -3.25
CA LEU A 32 -28.24 -6.56 -4.22
C LEU A 32 -28.56 -5.20 -3.59
N GLU A 33 -29.60 -5.12 -2.76
CA GLU A 33 -29.94 -3.88 -2.07
C GLU A 33 -28.88 -3.49 -1.03
N LEU A 34 -28.27 -4.47 -0.35
CA LEU A 34 -27.11 -4.20 0.51
C LEU A 34 -25.90 -3.66 -0.27
N VAL A 35 -25.61 -4.23 -1.44
CA VAL A 35 -24.51 -3.77 -2.29
C VAL A 35 -24.79 -2.34 -2.75
N ARG A 36 -26.02 -2.05 -3.18
CA ARG A 36 -26.43 -0.70 -3.59
C ARG A 36 -26.33 0.31 -2.43
N GLN A 37 -26.69 -0.09 -1.22
CA GLN A 37 -26.56 0.75 -0.01
C GLN A 37 -25.09 0.98 0.36
N LEU A 38 -24.23 -0.03 0.21
CA LEU A 38 -22.79 0.10 0.43
C LEU A 38 -22.13 1.01 -0.61
N GLU A 39 -22.52 0.90 -1.87
CA GLU A 39 -22.06 1.76 -2.96
C GLU A 39 -22.50 3.22 -2.73
N ALA A 40 -23.76 3.46 -2.36
CA ALA A 40 -24.26 4.79 -2.03
C ALA A 40 -23.53 5.43 -0.83
N ASN A 41 -23.15 4.63 0.16
CA ASN A 41 -22.37 5.10 1.31
C ASN A 41 -20.91 5.40 0.95
N LEU A 42 -20.36 4.78 -0.11
CA LEU A 42 -19.00 5.05 -0.61
C LEU A 42 -18.95 6.29 -1.51
N GLU A 43 -20.03 6.62 -2.22
CA GLU A 43 -20.10 7.82 -3.07
C GLU A 43 -20.42 9.11 -2.28
N GLY A 44 -20.96 8.99 -1.07
CA GLY A 44 -21.27 10.12 -0.19
C GLY A 44 -20.08 10.67 0.62
N GLU A 45 -18.99 9.91 0.75
CA GLU A 45 -17.74 10.45 1.29
C GLU A 45 -17.01 11.19 0.17
N ALA A 46 -17.10 12.52 0.21
CA ALA A 46 -16.23 13.40 -0.57
C ALA A 46 -14.80 12.88 -0.45
N VAL A 47 -14.23 12.40 -1.58
CA VAL A 47 -12.86 11.90 -1.66
C VAL A 47 -11.99 12.89 -0.91
N PRO A 48 -11.46 12.55 0.28
CA PRO A 48 -10.68 13.51 1.03
C PRO A 48 -9.53 13.87 0.11
N SER A 49 -9.49 15.15 -0.29
CA SER A 49 -8.42 15.75 -1.09
C SER A 49 -7.12 15.25 -0.49
N VAL A 50 -6.51 14.26 -1.16
CA VAL A 50 -5.45 13.46 -0.52
C VAL A 50 -4.34 14.45 -0.22
N PRO A 51 -4.06 14.74 1.07
CA PRO A 51 -3.16 15.81 1.44
C PRO A 51 -1.86 15.65 0.65
N ASN A 52 -1.28 16.78 0.24
CA ASN A 52 0.02 16.73 -0.42
C ASN A 52 0.99 16.02 0.54
N VAL A 53 1.54 14.88 0.10
CA VAL A 53 2.33 14.03 0.97
C VAL A 53 3.63 14.79 1.26
N LYS A 54 3.85 15.14 2.53
CA LYS A 54 5.14 15.66 2.98
C LYS A 54 6.13 14.51 3.03
N TRP A 55 6.97 14.42 2.01
CA TRP A 55 7.99 13.37 1.90
C TRP A 55 9.15 13.65 2.85
N THR A 56 9.30 12.82 3.87
CA THR A 56 10.46 12.87 4.77
C THR A 56 11.61 12.03 4.22
N ASP A 57 12.83 12.29 4.69
CA ASP A 57 14.02 11.49 4.34
C ASP A 57 13.83 10.00 4.68
N ALA A 58 13.23 9.70 5.83
CA ALA A 58 12.90 8.33 6.23
C ALA A 58 11.96 7.64 5.22
N MET A 59 10.98 8.35 4.68
CA MET A 59 10.10 7.82 3.62
C MET A 59 10.90 7.54 2.34
N VAL A 60 11.78 8.47 1.93
CA VAL A 60 12.59 8.28 0.72
C VAL A 60 13.55 7.10 0.86
N LYS A 61 14.24 6.98 2.00
CA LYS A 61 15.10 5.82 2.32
C LYS A 61 14.31 4.51 2.29
N CYS A 62 13.12 4.48 2.90
CA CYS A 62 12.25 3.31 2.89
C CYS A 62 11.81 2.94 1.46
N LEU A 63 11.44 3.92 0.64
CA LEU A 63 11.08 3.71 -0.78
C LEU A 63 12.25 3.10 -1.56
N LEU A 64 13.47 3.62 -1.39
CA LEU A 64 14.66 3.11 -2.05
C LEU A 64 14.97 1.68 -1.61
N ALA A 65 14.93 1.39 -0.31
CA ALA A 65 15.12 0.04 0.23
C ALA A 65 14.07 -0.94 -0.31
N CYS A 66 12.78 -0.57 -0.28
CA CYS A 66 11.72 -1.40 -0.84
C CYS A 66 11.96 -1.71 -2.32
N ARG A 67 12.45 -0.73 -3.09
CA ARG A 67 12.64 -0.84 -4.54
C ARG A 67 13.90 -1.59 -4.95
N PHE A 68 15.03 -1.35 -4.28
CA PHE A 68 16.35 -1.85 -4.69
C PHE A 68 16.85 -3.03 -3.88
N GLU A 69 16.35 -3.24 -2.66
CA GLU A 69 16.74 -4.37 -1.81
C GLU A 69 15.66 -5.45 -1.88
N THR A 70 14.46 -5.17 -1.36
CA THR A 70 13.43 -6.20 -1.20
C THR A 70 12.81 -6.63 -2.51
N ASN A 71 12.35 -5.68 -3.34
CA ASN A 71 11.65 -5.98 -4.58
C ASN A 71 12.56 -6.00 -5.81
N LYS A 72 13.89 -5.96 -5.61
CA LYS A 72 14.90 -5.91 -6.67
C LYS A 72 14.55 -6.82 -7.85
N LYS A 73 14.39 -8.13 -7.58
CA LYS A 73 14.15 -9.17 -8.58
C LYS A 73 12.95 -8.91 -9.51
N TYR A 74 11.93 -8.18 -9.05
CA TYR A 74 10.72 -7.93 -9.84
C TYR A 74 10.90 -6.84 -10.91
N PHE A 75 12.00 -6.08 -10.83
CA PHE A 75 12.27 -4.98 -11.75
C PHE A 75 13.51 -5.17 -12.62
N TYR A 76 14.31 -6.22 -12.39
CA TYR A 76 15.51 -6.48 -13.19
C TYR A 76 15.20 -7.29 -14.46
N GLY A 77 15.97 -6.99 -15.50
CA GLY A 77 15.83 -7.60 -16.83
C GLY A 77 14.61 -7.09 -17.60
N ASN A 78 14.32 -7.74 -18.71
CA ASN A 78 13.14 -7.42 -19.50
C ASN A 78 11.87 -7.83 -18.74
N LYS A 79 10.96 -6.87 -18.57
CA LYS A 79 9.69 -7.03 -17.86
C LYS A 79 8.57 -6.43 -18.68
N SER A 80 7.45 -7.13 -18.76
CA SER A 80 6.25 -6.60 -19.40
C SER A 80 5.67 -5.45 -18.57
N LYS A 81 4.85 -4.61 -19.20
CA LYS A 81 4.15 -3.51 -18.50
C LYS A 81 3.34 -4.01 -17.31
N ALA A 82 2.62 -5.12 -17.47
CA ALA A 82 1.84 -5.73 -16.40
C ALA A 82 2.71 -6.21 -15.22
N GLN A 83 3.87 -6.82 -15.50
CA GLN A 83 4.81 -7.24 -14.46
C GLN A 83 5.35 -6.04 -13.68
N LEU A 84 5.64 -4.93 -14.37
CA LEU A 84 6.08 -3.69 -13.72
C LEU A 84 4.99 -3.05 -12.86
N VAL A 85 3.73 -3.07 -13.30
CA VAL A 85 2.58 -2.60 -12.49
C VAL A 85 2.50 -3.42 -11.20
N ALA A 86 2.49 -4.75 -11.30
CA ALA A 86 2.44 -5.63 -10.14
C ALA A 86 3.67 -5.49 -9.22
N ALA A 87 4.85 -5.16 -9.77
CA ALA A 87 6.04 -4.88 -8.97
C ALA A 87 5.90 -3.58 -8.17
N TRP A 88 5.30 -2.55 -8.77
CA TRP A 88 5.02 -1.28 -8.10
C TRP A 88 3.93 -1.41 -7.02
N GLU A 89 2.89 -2.21 -7.27
CA GLU A 89 1.86 -2.53 -6.27
C GLU A 89 2.46 -3.21 -5.03
N ARG A 90 3.30 -4.23 -5.24
CA ARG A 90 4.05 -4.88 -4.15
C ARG A 90 4.93 -3.90 -3.37
N THR A 91 5.57 -2.97 -4.08
CA THR A 91 6.42 -1.94 -3.46
C THR A 91 5.59 -0.98 -2.61
N ALA A 92 4.44 -0.54 -3.12
CA ALA A 92 3.53 0.33 -2.37
C ALA A 92 2.95 -0.34 -1.13
N LEU A 93 2.56 -1.62 -1.23
CA LEU A 93 2.08 -2.40 -0.10
C LEU A 93 3.14 -2.46 1.01
N LEU A 94 4.37 -2.87 0.67
CA LEU A 94 5.45 -2.98 1.65
C LEU A 94 5.82 -1.63 2.29
N PHE A 95 5.89 -0.58 1.47
CA PHE A 95 6.15 0.78 1.93
C PHE A 95 5.11 1.24 2.95
N ASN A 96 3.82 1.07 2.61
CA ASN A 96 2.70 1.48 3.45
C ASN A 96 2.66 0.69 4.76
N LEU A 97 2.97 -0.62 4.72
CA LEU A 97 3.09 -1.45 5.93
C LEU A 97 4.23 -0.99 6.84
N LYS A 98 5.38 -0.63 6.27
CA LYS A 98 6.55 -0.20 7.06
C LYS A 98 6.36 1.16 7.75
N LEU A 99 5.63 2.07 7.11
CA LEU A 99 5.49 3.46 7.57
C LEU A 99 4.10 3.78 8.13
N MET A 100 3.20 2.81 8.15
CA MET A 100 1.80 2.98 8.58
C MET A 100 1.10 4.11 7.80
N THR A 101 1.30 4.14 6.48
CA THR A 101 0.73 5.16 5.57
C THR A 101 -0.19 4.54 4.52
N VAL A 102 -0.93 5.38 3.79
CA VAL A 102 -1.78 4.94 2.65
C VAL A 102 -1.43 5.74 1.39
N ILE A 103 -0.26 5.50 0.83
CA ILE A 103 0.18 6.12 -0.43
C ILE A 103 -0.18 5.23 -1.61
N LYS A 104 -0.89 5.81 -2.60
CA LYS A 104 -1.23 5.15 -3.86
C LYS A 104 -0.01 5.01 -4.76
N VAL A 105 0.03 3.93 -5.55
CA VAL A 105 1.12 3.60 -6.49
C VAL A 105 1.54 4.78 -7.39
N PRO A 106 0.64 5.57 -8.00
CA PRO A 106 1.06 6.69 -8.86
C PRO A 106 1.88 7.74 -8.13
N LYS A 107 1.48 8.16 -6.92
CA LYS A 107 2.24 9.14 -6.11
C LYS A 107 3.61 8.60 -5.72
N LEU A 108 3.68 7.32 -5.32
CA LEU A 108 4.93 6.66 -4.94
C LEU A 108 5.90 6.57 -6.14
N LYS A 109 5.39 6.17 -7.30
CA LYS A 109 6.16 6.08 -8.55
C LYS A 109 6.66 7.46 -8.98
N ASN A 110 5.82 8.49 -8.91
CA ASN A 110 6.21 9.86 -9.25
C ASN A 110 7.34 10.36 -8.34
N LYS A 111 7.25 10.13 -7.02
CA LYS A 111 8.34 10.49 -6.10
C LYS A 111 9.63 9.74 -6.43
N PHE A 112 9.55 8.45 -6.75
CA PHE A 112 10.73 7.69 -7.19
C PHE A 112 11.38 8.28 -8.45
N GLN A 113 10.58 8.64 -9.46
CA GLN A 113 11.13 9.24 -10.68
C GLN A 113 11.77 10.61 -10.40
N ALA A 114 11.17 11.43 -9.53
CA ALA A 114 11.76 12.70 -9.12
C ALA A 114 13.13 12.50 -8.45
N VAL A 115 13.22 11.60 -7.47
CA VAL A 115 14.48 11.27 -6.78
C VAL A 115 15.53 10.74 -7.77
N LYS A 116 15.13 9.87 -8.70
CA LYS A 116 16.03 9.36 -9.74
C LYS A 116 16.55 10.48 -10.65
N SER A 117 15.68 11.41 -11.02
CA SER A 117 16.03 12.57 -11.85
C SER A 117 17.03 13.48 -11.13
N GLU A 118 16.73 13.85 -9.88
CA GLU A 118 17.62 14.68 -9.03
C GLU A 118 19.01 14.03 -8.90
N PHE A 119 19.07 12.74 -8.61
CA PHE A 119 20.33 12.00 -8.55
C PHE A 119 21.09 12.01 -9.88
N SER A 120 20.38 11.87 -11.00
CA SER A 120 20.99 11.87 -12.32
C SER A 120 21.60 13.24 -12.62
N THR A 121 20.88 14.32 -12.34
CA THR A 121 21.37 15.70 -12.49
C THR A 121 22.62 15.96 -11.65
N LEU A 122 22.62 15.57 -10.37
CA LEU A 122 23.78 15.73 -9.48
C LEU A 122 25.00 14.94 -9.97
N ARG A 123 24.79 13.72 -10.46
CA ARG A 123 25.86 12.91 -11.04
C ARG A 123 26.46 13.61 -12.26
N TRP A 124 25.63 14.10 -13.18
CA TRP A 124 26.08 14.82 -14.37
C TRP A 124 26.83 16.11 -14.03
N SER A 125 26.44 16.85 -12.99
CA SER A 125 27.17 18.05 -12.58
C SER A 125 28.53 17.72 -11.98
N MET A 126 28.62 16.66 -11.15
CA MET A 126 29.90 16.19 -10.60
C MET A 126 30.84 15.71 -11.70
N ASP A 127 30.34 14.91 -12.65
CA ASP A 127 31.16 14.40 -13.76
C ASP A 127 31.75 15.54 -14.62
N LYS A 128 31.06 16.70 -14.70
CA LYS A 128 31.57 17.91 -15.39
C LYS A 128 32.62 18.69 -14.59
N GLU A 129 32.54 18.70 -13.26
CA GLU A 129 33.53 19.39 -12.40
C GLU A 129 34.84 18.60 -12.29
N THR A 130 34.81 17.26 -12.42
CA THR A 130 36.01 16.41 -12.53
C THR A 130 36.57 16.29 -13.95
N GLY A 131 36.04 17.04 -14.91
CA GLY A 131 36.64 17.16 -16.24
C GLY A 131 37.97 17.90 -16.14
N ASN A 132 39.08 17.17 -16.21
CA ASN A 132 40.45 17.68 -16.25
C ASN A 132 40.56 19.04 -16.94
N ALA A 133 41.01 20.06 -16.20
CA ALA A 133 41.78 21.15 -16.75
C ALA A 133 43.13 20.57 -17.23
N THR A 134 43.15 19.96 -18.41
CA THR A 134 44.40 19.80 -19.15
C THR A 134 44.70 21.16 -19.75
N GLU A 135 45.81 21.73 -19.27
CA GLU A 135 46.56 22.88 -19.81
C GLU A 135 46.73 22.84 -21.33
#